data_AF-A0A925ZSP5-F1
#
_entry.id   AF-A0A925ZSP5-F1
#
_cell.length_a   1.000
_cell.length_b   1.000
_cell.length_c   1.000
_cell.angle_alpha   90.00
_cell.angle_beta   90.00
_cell.angle_gamma   90.00
#
_symmetry.space_group_name_H-M   'P 1'
#
loop_
_entity.id
_entity.type
_entity.pdbx_description
1 polymer ?
#
loop_
_entity_poly.entity_id
_entity_poly.type
_entity_poly.pdbx_seq_one_letter_code
_entity_poly.pdbx_strand_id
1 'polypeptide(L)'
;PVAGDADDPLAPTYGAFAGLLAPVPVATGQRPGQSLDRSGSMRLRPELAAGKPEIANARYDEVMGHNIPRVFVDFMARSGSVNTPAGRRTEQLVDALALIGRPISDAYWADVQMDGRVQPVLVQLYERRVLTYNPANPAAFRVEMGNVGIHYYEWRYGAIAPRSDRREQLLDHFEGDGQALNGNYWFSFDDRPDGGVSSASSGLIGPGALDSVHAMRLNYTLSDATAISYAALALNLDRNGAPLDLRPYAAVGFWARGTNARFTVMVSSGLSDEPLASTFVAPGEWGWVEVPLDTLRQSPGKEIDRNQALANATRIQFRPADRPSGGFLDVDDLVLINGAAQPTVQDTGLPLIDDFDDGNLTTALNTEWFTYDDRDEGGGSTGELALVSPGANGSRSALRFRGAFYNQWGGEPFLGTGAPLAPDGQTFDLSDYKTIRISIKPDSHRYRLQINSALIKDRNQYGITLDAPEGEWNTLYIPLKLLTPLNADDEQPIDLKLACTQLQSIIITPLDKPAAFQLFIDDVSLVR
;
A
#
# COMPACT_ATOMS: atom_id res chain seq x y z
N PRO A 1 -19.63 -3.73 -12.09
CA PRO A 1 -19.96 -3.81 -13.54
C PRO A 1 -18.91 -3.00 -14.32
N VAL A 2 -18.74 -3.16 -15.64
CA VAL A 2 -17.73 -2.37 -16.39
C VAL A 2 -18.21 -0.95 -16.78
N ALA A 3 -19.50 -0.67 -16.61
CA ALA A 3 -20.13 0.62 -16.85
C ALA A 3 -21.49 0.65 -16.15
N GLY A 4 -22.02 1.85 -15.87
CA GLY A 4 -23.34 2.05 -15.26
C GLY A 4 -23.34 2.08 -13.73
N ASP A 5 -24.54 2.03 -13.17
CA ASP A 5 -24.80 2.00 -11.72
C ASP A 5 -24.04 0.83 -11.05
N ALA A 6 -23.55 1.01 -9.82
CA ALA A 6 -22.73 0.00 -9.14
C ALA A 6 -23.47 -1.32 -8.89
N ASP A 7 -24.78 -1.25 -8.64
CA ASP A 7 -25.69 -2.38 -8.42
C ASP A 7 -26.41 -2.85 -9.68
N ASP A 8 -25.99 -2.39 -10.88
CA ASP A 8 -26.60 -2.75 -12.16
C ASP A 8 -26.63 -4.28 -12.35
N PRO A 9 -27.84 -4.89 -12.45
CA PRO A 9 -28.01 -6.33 -12.60
C PRO A 9 -27.81 -6.83 -14.04
N LEU A 10 -27.71 -5.92 -15.03
CA LEU A 10 -27.66 -6.21 -16.46
C LEU A 10 -26.27 -6.01 -17.07
N ALA A 11 -25.55 -4.98 -16.64
CA ALA A 11 -24.28 -4.64 -17.24
C ALA A 11 -23.26 -5.79 -17.10
N PRO A 12 -22.45 -6.05 -18.15
CA PRO A 12 -21.33 -6.98 -18.07
C PRO A 12 -20.34 -6.60 -16.98
N THR A 13 -19.71 -7.61 -16.40
CA THR A 13 -18.61 -7.45 -15.44
C THR A 13 -17.28 -7.67 -16.15
N TYR A 14 -16.16 -7.33 -15.49
CA TYR A 14 -14.84 -7.71 -16.00
C TYR A 14 -14.72 -9.22 -16.23
N GLY A 15 -15.39 -10.04 -15.39
CA GLY A 15 -15.45 -11.50 -15.58
C GLY A 15 -16.15 -11.93 -16.88
N ALA A 16 -17.18 -11.19 -17.31
CA ALA A 16 -17.84 -11.45 -18.59
C ALA A 16 -16.92 -11.20 -19.80
N PHE A 17 -15.99 -10.25 -19.69
CA PHE A 17 -15.00 -9.94 -20.72
C PHE A 17 -13.76 -10.84 -20.69
N ALA A 18 -13.49 -11.57 -19.60
CA ALA A 18 -12.28 -12.39 -19.47
C ALA A 18 -12.15 -13.46 -20.57
N GLY A 19 -13.27 -13.92 -21.14
CA GLY A 19 -13.29 -14.86 -22.28
C GLY A 19 -13.08 -14.21 -23.66
N LEU A 20 -12.92 -12.88 -23.72
CA LEU A 20 -12.89 -12.08 -24.97
C LEU A 20 -11.53 -11.38 -25.20
N LEU A 21 -10.49 -11.80 -24.47
CA LEU A 21 -9.15 -11.21 -24.51
C LEU A 21 -8.27 -11.73 -25.67
N ALA A 22 -8.73 -12.76 -26.38
CA ALA A 22 -7.97 -13.34 -27.48
C ALA A 22 -8.01 -12.44 -28.72
N PRO A 23 -6.92 -12.36 -29.51
CA PRO A 23 -6.89 -11.64 -30.78
C PRO A 23 -8.04 -12.05 -31.71
N VAL A 24 -8.64 -11.08 -32.40
CA VAL A 24 -9.71 -11.31 -33.38
C VAL A 24 -9.30 -10.79 -34.77
N PRO A 25 -9.89 -11.29 -35.86
CA PRO A 25 -9.54 -10.83 -37.19
C PRO A 25 -9.79 -9.32 -37.40
N VAL A 26 -8.96 -8.72 -38.25
CA VAL A 26 -9.13 -7.33 -38.71
C VAL A 26 -10.49 -7.17 -39.36
N ALA A 27 -11.28 -6.21 -38.86
CA ALA A 27 -12.64 -5.94 -39.29
C ALA A 27 -12.86 -4.45 -39.58
N THR A 28 -11.84 -3.76 -40.10
CA THR A 28 -11.91 -2.33 -40.47
C THR A 28 -13.11 -2.06 -41.38
N GLY A 29 -13.87 -1.01 -41.06
CA GLY A 29 -15.10 -0.63 -41.76
C GLY A 29 -16.36 -1.39 -41.31
N GLN A 30 -16.22 -2.54 -40.63
CA GLN A 30 -17.36 -3.22 -40.01
C GLN A 30 -17.82 -2.45 -38.76
N ARG A 31 -19.11 -2.58 -38.44
CA ARG A 31 -19.70 -1.94 -37.26
C ARG A 31 -20.00 -2.99 -36.19
N PRO A 32 -19.58 -2.78 -34.93
CA PRO A 32 -19.92 -3.68 -33.84
C PRO A 32 -21.43 -3.81 -33.68
N GLY A 33 -21.95 -5.00 -33.94
CA GLY A 33 -23.36 -5.35 -33.77
C GLY A 33 -23.58 -6.46 -32.76
N GLN A 34 -22.53 -6.97 -32.11
CA GLN A 34 -22.67 -7.95 -31.05
C GLN A 34 -22.93 -7.25 -29.72
N SER A 35 -23.73 -7.89 -28.88
CA SER A 35 -23.99 -7.48 -27.51
C SER A 35 -23.54 -8.53 -26.54
N LEU A 36 -23.07 -8.11 -25.37
CA LEU A 36 -22.59 -8.93 -24.28
C LEU A 36 -23.46 -8.66 -23.04
N ASP A 37 -24.00 -9.72 -22.45
CA ASP A 37 -24.73 -9.63 -21.20
C ASP A 37 -23.85 -9.92 -19.97
N ARG A 38 -24.42 -9.76 -18.77
CA ARG A 38 -23.74 -10.02 -17.50
C ARG A 38 -23.14 -11.42 -17.36
N SER A 39 -23.72 -12.42 -18.01
CA SER A 39 -23.24 -13.81 -17.95
C SER A 39 -22.05 -14.07 -18.86
N GLY A 40 -21.67 -13.12 -19.72
CA GLY A 40 -20.70 -13.32 -20.79
C GLY A 40 -21.30 -13.93 -22.05
N SER A 41 -22.63 -14.05 -22.14
CA SER A 41 -23.29 -14.56 -23.33
C SER A 41 -23.38 -13.47 -24.41
N MET A 42 -23.05 -13.85 -25.64
CA MET A 42 -23.10 -12.94 -26.78
C MET A 42 -24.38 -13.12 -27.59
N ARG A 43 -24.96 -11.99 -28.02
CA ARG A 43 -26.11 -11.95 -28.92
C ARG A 43 -25.90 -10.92 -30.02
N LEU A 44 -26.21 -11.29 -31.26
CA LEU A 44 -26.19 -10.35 -32.37
C LEU A 44 -27.42 -9.41 -32.30
N ARG A 45 -27.16 -8.10 -32.34
CA ARG A 45 -28.10 -6.97 -32.31
C ARG A 45 -27.75 -5.96 -33.42
N PRO A 46 -27.97 -6.31 -34.70
CA PRO A 46 -27.56 -5.48 -35.84
C PRO A 46 -28.26 -4.11 -35.88
N GLU A 47 -29.44 -3.99 -35.26
CA GLU A 47 -30.18 -2.74 -35.08
C GLU A 47 -29.39 -1.68 -34.30
N LEU A 48 -28.51 -2.11 -33.38
CA LEU A 48 -27.67 -1.18 -32.62
C LEU A 48 -26.51 -0.65 -33.48
N ALA A 49 -26.03 -1.42 -34.46
CA ALA A 49 -25.06 -0.98 -35.45
C ALA A 49 -25.67 -0.16 -36.61
N ALA A 50 -26.94 -0.40 -36.92
CA ALA A 50 -27.64 0.21 -38.03
C ALA A 50 -27.67 1.74 -37.90
N GLY A 51 -27.43 2.42 -39.03
CA GLY A 51 -27.45 3.89 -39.12
C GLY A 51 -26.33 4.63 -38.38
N LYS A 52 -25.35 3.94 -37.78
CA LYS A 52 -24.26 4.56 -37.00
C LYS A 52 -22.89 4.39 -37.67
N PRO A 53 -22.54 5.16 -38.72
CA PRO A 53 -21.23 5.07 -39.36
C PRO A 53 -20.07 5.42 -38.41
N GLU A 54 -20.32 6.20 -37.36
CA GLU A 54 -19.32 6.62 -36.38
C GLU A 54 -18.77 5.47 -35.53
N ILE A 55 -19.48 4.34 -35.40
CA ILE A 55 -18.96 3.17 -34.67
C ILE A 55 -18.22 2.18 -35.58
N ALA A 56 -18.04 2.49 -36.86
CA ALA A 56 -17.26 1.61 -37.74
C ALA A 56 -15.82 1.50 -37.23
N ASN A 57 -15.29 0.27 -37.19
CA ASN A 57 -13.91 0.00 -36.80
C ASN A 57 -12.97 0.78 -37.71
N ALA A 58 -12.17 1.68 -37.14
CA ALA A 58 -11.28 2.58 -37.87
C ALA A 58 -9.80 2.23 -37.70
N ARG A 59 -9.45 1.52 -36.62
CA ARG A 59 -8.09 1.09 -36.33
C ARG A 59 -8.10 -0.34 -35.82
N TYR A 60 -7.01 -1.05 -36.06
CA TYR A 60 -6.71 -2.35 -35.46
C TYR A 60 -5.41 -2.23 -34.68
N ASP A 61 -5.36 -2.75 -33.46
CA ASP A 61 -4.13 -2.83 -32.67
C ASP A 61 -3.44 -4.16 -32.95
N GLU A 62 -2.26 -4.11 -33.60
CA GLU A 62 -1.51 -5.31 -33.99
C GLU A 62 -0.83 -6.03 -32.82
N VAL A 63 -0.71 -5.38 -31.65
CA VAL A 63 -0.03 -5.96 -30.48
C VAL A 63 -1.00 -6.81 -29.67
N MET A 64 -2.19 -6.29 -29.39
CA MET A 64 -3.23 -6.99 -28.63
C MET A 64 -4.24 -7.70 -29.54
N GLY A 65 -4.30 -7.33 -30.81
CA GLY A 65 -5.13 -8.00 -31.81
C GLY A 65 -6.62 -7.63 -31.75
N HIS A 66 -6.94 -6.35 -31.52
CA HIS A 66 -8.32 -5.89 -31.35
C HIS A 66 -8.69 -4.70 -32.25
N ASN A 67 -9.93 -4.68 -32.70
CA ASN A 67 -10.50 -3.60 -33.50
C ASN A 67 -10.98 -2.45 -32.60
N ILE A 68 -10.79 -1.21 -33.06
CA ILE A 68 -11.18 0.01 -32.35
C ILE A 68 -12.18 0.81 -33.21
N PRO A 69 -13.43 1.01 -32.73
CA PRO A 69 -14.42 1.90 -33.34
C PRO A 69 -13.92 3.33 -33.51
N ARG A 70 -14.35 3.99 -34.60
CA ARG A 70 -13.96 5.36 -34.92
C ARG A 70 -14.29 6.35 -33.80
N VAL A 71 -15.45 6.23 -33.14
CA VAL A 71 -15.78 7.08 -31.98
C VAL A 71 -14.70 7.09 -30.89
N PHE A 72 -14.06 5.96 -30.62
CA PHE A 72 -12.99 5.86 -29.61
C PHE A 72 -11.65 6.33 -30.15
N VAL A 73 -11.35 6.05 -31.43
CA VAL A 73 -10.17 6.61 -32.11
C VAL A 73 -10.21 8.14 -32.08
N ASP A 74 -11.34 8.74 -32.47
CA ASP A 74 -11.53 10.19 -32.52
C ASP A 74 -11.47 10.80 -31.11
N PHE A 75 -12.01 10.10 -30.10
CA PHE A 75 -11.91 10.51 -28.70
C PHE A 75 -10.45 10.56 -28.22
N MET A 76 -9.66 9.52 -28.50
CA MET A 76 -8.24 9.45 -28.13
C MET A 76 -7.37 10.47 -28.88
N ALA A 77 -7.80 10.91 -30.07
CA ALA A 77 -7.11 11.89 -30.89
C ALA A 77 -7.53 13.35 -30.60
N ARG A 78 -8.40 13.59 -29.60
CA ARG A 78 -8.89 14.95 -29.28
C ARG A 78 -7.73 15.89 -28.97
N SER A 79 -7.73 17.03 -29.65
CA SER A 79 -6.85 18.16 -29.39
C SER A 79 -7.66 19.37 -28.95
N GLY A 80 -7.03 20.24 -28.18
CA GLY A 80 -7.68 21.40 -27.61
C GLY A 80 -6.67 22.44 -27.18
N SER A 81 -7.18 23.60 -26.79
CA SER A 81 -6.32 24.70 -26.40
C SER A 81 -5.83 24.53 -24.97
N VAL A 82 -4.51 24.48 -24.80
CA VAL A 82 -3.82 24.35 -23.51
C VAL A 82 -3.02 25.62 -23.23
N ASN A 83 -2.94 26.02 -21.95
CA ASN A 83 -2.09 27.11 -21.52
C ASN A 83 -0.73 26.53 -21.10
N THR A 84 0.32 26.90 -21.80
CA THR A 84 1.70 26.53 -21.46
C THR A 84 2.47 27.75 -20.95
N PRO A 85 3.63 27.58 -20.28
CA PRO A 85 4.51 28.70 -19.94
C PRO A 85 4.94 29.56 -21.14
N ALA A 86 4.90 29.01 -22.36
CA ALA A 86 5.19 29.72 -23.61
C ALA A 86 3.94 30.25 -24.33
N GLY A 87 2.79 30.29 -23.65
CA GLY A 87 1.52 30.81 -24.17
C GLY A 87 0.49 29.72 -24.51
N ARG A 88 -0.67 30.19 -24.98
CA ARG A 88 -1.81 29.35 -25.35
C ARG A 88 -1.57 28.71 -26.71
N ARG A 89 -1.68 27.37 -26.79
CA ARG A 89 -1.54 26.64 -28.05
C ARG A 89 -2.49 25.44 -28.12
N THR A 90 -2.62 24.82 -29.29
CA THR A 90 -3.42 23.61 -29.46
C THR A 90 -2.52 22.39 -29.32
N GLU A 91 -2.78 21.55 -28.34
CA GLU A 91 -2.08 20.28 -28.10
C GLU A 91 -3.08 19.13 -28.00
N GLN A 92 -2.58 17.90 -28.05
CA GLN A 92 -3.40 16.72 -27.77
C GLN A 92 -3.81 16.75 -26.28
N LEU A 93 -5.10 16.56 -26.00
CA LEU A 93 -5.62 16.65 -24.63
C LEU A 93 -5.32 15.40 -23.80
N VAL A 94 -5.05 14.28 -24.47
CA VAL A 94 -4.88 12.97 -23.84
C VAL A 94 -3.71 12.25 -24.52
N ASP A 95 -2.66 11.90 -23.77
CA ASP A 95 -1.76 10.83 -24.19
C ASP A 95 -2.50 9.49 -24.04
N ALA A 96 -3.04 9.01 -25.16
CA ALA A 96 -3.90 7.84 -25.17
C ALA A 96 -3.20 6.57 -24.68
N LEU A 97 -1.91 6.40 -24.98
CA LEU A 97 -1.18 5.20 -24.56
C LEU A 97 -0.91 5.24 -23.05
N ALA A 98 -0.51 6.40 -22.52
CA ALA A 98 -0.26 6.56 -21.10
C ALA A 98 -1.55 6.48 -20.26
N LEU A 99 -2.64 7.10 -20.71
CA LEU A 99 -3.87 7.22 -19.92
C LEU A 99 -4.82 6.02 -20.09
N ILE A 100 -5.02 5.55 -21.33
CA ILE A 100 -6.03 4.54 -21.68
C ILE A 100 -5.36 3.17 -21.93
N GLY A 101 -4.21 3.17 -22.60
CA GLY A 101 -3.49 1.96 -22.97
C GLY A 101 -4.00 1.31 -24.26
N ARG A 102 -3.59 0.06 -24.50
CA ARG A 102 -4.02 -0.74 -25.67
C ARG A 102 -5.40 -1.37 -25.43
N PRO A 103 -6.20 -1.61 -26.48
CA PRO A 103 -7.46 -2.34 -26.34
C PRO A 103 -7.18 -3.79 -25.92
N ILE A 104 -7.92 -4.29 -24.94
CA ILE A 104 -7.85 -5.70 -24.48
C ILE A 104 -9.09 -6.51 -24.85
N SER A 105 -10.04 -5.86 -25.53
CA SER A 105 -11.22 -6.49 -26.11
C SER A 105 -11.63 -5.74 -27.38
N ASP A 106 -12.45 -6.36 -28.23
CA ASP A 106 -13.26 -5.62 -29.20
C ASP A 106 -14.40 -4.86 -28.49
N ALA A 107 -15.12 -4.02 -29.22
CA ALA A 107 -16.26 -3.27 -28.69
C ALA A 107 -17.56 -4.09 -28.76
N TYR A 108 -18.31 -4.13 -27.67
CA TYR A 108 -19.58 -4.85 -27.56
C TYR A 108 -20.68 -3.95 -27.02
N TRP A 109 -21.90 -4.09 -27.53
CA TRP A 109 -23.07 -3.43 -26.94
C TRP A 109 -23.45 -4.10 -25.62
N ALA A 110 -23.77 -3.31 -24.61
CA ALA A 110 -24.26 -3.76 -23.33
C ALA A 110 -25.53 -2.99 -22.98
N ASP A 111 -26.47 -3.65 -22.30
CA ASP A 111 -27.58 -2.94 -21.67
C ASP A 111 -27.10 -2.51 -20.29
N VAL A 112 -27.05 -1.20 -20.08
CA VAL A 112 -26.46 -0.57 -18.89
C VAL A 112 -27.52 0.31 -18.23
N GLN A 113 -27.70 0.13 -16.94
CA GLN A 113 -28.54 0.97 -16.09
C GLN A 113 -27.77 2.22 -15.67
N MET A 114 -28.37 3.39 -15.90
CA MET A 114 -27.87 4.69 -15.47
C MET A 114 -29.04 5.47 -14.86
N ASP A 115 -28.93 5.86 -13.60
CA ASP A 115 -30.01 6.52 -12.84
C ASP A 115 -31.33 5.71 -12.89
N GLY A 116 -31.24 4.38 -12.77
CA GLY A 116 -32.40 3.48 -12.83
C GLY A 116 -33.01 3.28 -14.22
N ARG A 117 -32.39 3.80 -15.29
CA ARG A 117 -32.85 3.64 -16.68
C ARG A 117 -31.88 2.78 -17.48
N VAL A 118 -32.40 1.74 -18.11
CA VAL A 118 -31.61 0.85 -18.98
C VAL A 118 -31.42 1.46 -20.36
N GLN A 119 -30.18 1.56 -20.82
CA GLN A 119 -29.81 2.08 -22.12
C GLN A 119 -28.75 1.17 -22.79
N PRO A 120 -28.82 0.96 -24.11
CA PRO A 120 -27.77 0.27 -24.84
C PRO A 120 -26.55 1.18 -25.01
N VAL A 121 -25.40 0.72 -24.52
CA VAL A 121 -24.12 1.44 -24.55
C VAL A 121 -23.08 0.56 -25.21
N LEU A 122 -22.27 1.11 -26.12
CA LEU A 122 -21.15 0.39 -26.71
C LEU A 122 -19.96 0.49 -25.76
N VAL A 123 -19.39 -0.63 -25.34
CA VAL A 123 -18.33 -0.72 -24.33
C VAL A 123 -17.09 -1.37 -24.93
N GLN A 124 -15.92 -0.81 -24.66
CA GLN A 124 -14.63 -1.43 -24.98
C GLN A 124 -13.65 -1.29 -23.81
N LEU A 125 -12.96 -2.38 -23.47
CA LEU A 125 -11.95 -2.41 -22.42
C LEU A 125 -10.56 -2.13 -23.01
N TYR A 126 -9.77 -1.36 -22.25
CA TYR A 126 -8.36 -1.09 -22.49
C TYR A 126 -7.56 -1.42 -21.24
N GLU A 127 -6.23 -1.50 -21.36
CA GLU A 127 -5.31 -1.85 -20.26
C GLU A 127 -5.53 -1.01 -18.99
N ARG A 128 -5.92 0.27 -19.13
CA ARG A 128 -6.04 1.20 -17.99
C ARG A 128 -7.44 1.76 -17.81
N ARG A 129 -8.32 1.74 -18.82
CA ARG A 129 -9.64 2.39 -18.78
C ARG A 129 -10.68 1.62 -19.57
N VAL A 130 -11.95 1.85 -19.26
CA VAL A 130 -13.09 1.43 -20.08
C VAL A 130 -13.60 2.64 -20.84
N LEU A 131 -13.78 2.53 -22.16
CA LEU A 131 -14.47 3.56 -22.93
C LEU A 131 -15.88 3.10 -23.25
N THR A 132 -16.83 4.00 -23.07
CA THR A 132 -18.25 3.79 -23.38
C THR A 132 -18.70 4.78 -24.43
N TYR A 133 -19.60 4.34 -25.33
CA TYR A 133 -20.30 5.20 -26.26
C TYR A 133 -21.81 5.06 -26.07
N ASN A 134 -22.46 6.16 -25.67
CA ASN A 134 -23.89 6.26 -25.52
C ASN A 134 -24.48 7.24 -26.55
N PRO A 135 -25.19 6.76 -27.59
CA PRO A 135 -25.75 7.63 -28.62
C PRO A 135 -26.87 8.55 -28.11
N ALA A 136 -27.49 8.24 -26.96
CA ALA A 136 -28.53 9.06 -26.34
C ALA A 136 -27.99 10.34 -25.70
N ASN A 137 -26.68 10.39 -25.40
CA ASN A 137 -26.04 11.57 -24.83
C ASN A 137 -25.90 12.70 -25.88
N PRO A 138 -25.82 13.97 -25.43
CA PRO A 138 -25.47 15.09 -26.30
C PRO A 138 -24.13 14.83 -26.99
N ALA A 139 -23.95 15.31 -28.23
CA ALA A 139 -22.83 14.93 -29.11
C ALA A 139 -21.44 15.04 -28.46
N ALA A 140 -21.19 16.04 -27.62
CA ALA A 140 -19.91 16.24 -26.93
C ALA A 140 -19.60 15.17 -25.86
N PHE A 141 -20.65 14.56 -25.29
CA PHE A 141 -20.62 13.63 -24.15
C PHE A 141 -21.02 12.20 -24.54
N ARG A 142 -21.01 11.88 -25.84
CA ARG A 142 -21.35 10.52 -26.29
C ARG A 142 -20.28 9.51 -25.97
N VAL A 143 -19.03 9.92 -25.79
CA VAL A 143 -17.94 9.04 -25.35
C VAL A 143 -17.53 9.45 -23.95
N GLU A 144 -17.52 8.49 -23.05
CA GLU A 144 -17.16 8.66 -21.66
C GLU A 144 -16.10 7.62 -21.29
N MET A 145 -15.34 7.92 -20.24
CA MET A 145 -14.52 6.90 -19.60
C MET A 145 -15.40 6.28 -18.51
N GLY A 146 -15.86 5.06 -18.72
CA GLY A 146 -16.83 4.40 -17.85
C GLY A 146 -16.27 4.22 -16.45
N ASN A 147 -17.01 4.71 -15.44
CA ASN A 147 -16.75 4.44 -14.03
C ASN A 147 -15.29 4.72 -13.60
N VAL A 148 -14.68 5.77 -14.18
CA VAL A 148 -13.35 6.23 -13.79
C VAL A 148 -13.39 6.74 -12.35
N GLY A 149 -12.40 6.31 -11.55
CA GLY A 149 -12.38 6.56 -10.11
C GLY A 149 -13.06 5.43 -9.33
N ILE A 150 -14.33 5.11 -9.61
CA ILE A 150 -15.04 4.04 -8.88
C ILE A 150 -14.49 2.64 -9.17
N HIS A 151 -14.00 2.34 -10.37
CA HIS A 151 -13.33 1.04 -10.62
C HIS A 151 -11.99 0.92 -9.89
N TYR A 152 -11.25 2.02 -9.75
CA TYR A 152 -10.04 2.05 -8.93
C TYR A 152 -10.40 1.90 -7.46
N TYR A 153 -11.44 2.62 -7.00
CA TYR A 153 -12.01 2.50 -5.68
C TYR A 153 -12.48 1.06 -5.38
N GLU A 154 -13.21 0.41 -6.28
CA GLU A 154 -13.68 -0.97 -6.11
C GLU A 154 -12.52 -1.98 -6.20
N TRP A 155 -11.50 -1.73 -7.01
CA TRP A 155 -10.30 -2.56 -7.02
C TRP A 155 -9.50 -2.42 -5.72
N ARG A 156 -9.39 -1.19 -5.21
CA ARG A 156 -8.59 -0.81 -4.04
C ARG A 156 -9.29 -1.14 -2.72
N TYR A 157 -10.60 -0.91 -2.65
CA TYR A 157 -11.43 -1.02 -1.45
C TYR A 157 -12.61 -2.00 -1.60
N GLY A 158 -12.86 -2.54 -2.80
CA GLY A 158 -14.12 -3.23 -3.14
C GLY A 158 -14.08 -4.73 -3.47
N ALA A 159 -12.96 -5.41 -3.75
CA ALA A 159 -12.91 -6.89 -3.73
C ALA A 159 -11.53 -7.56 -3.96
N ILE A 160 -11.12 -8.41 -3.00
CA ILE A 160 -11.04 -9.86 -3.24
C ILE A 160 -11.99 -10.57 -2.26
N ALA A 161 -13.16 -10.97 -2.79
CA ALA A 161 -14.09 -12.06 -2.43
C ALA A 161 -14.47 -12.38 -0.94
N PRO A 162 -15.73 -12.80 -0.68
CA PRO A 162 -16.27 -13.03 0.66
C PRO A 162 -15.62 -14.24 1.35
N ARG A 163 -14.71 -13.94 2.29
CA ARG A 163 -14.25 -14.83 3.38
C ARG A 163 -13.98 -14.07 4.69
N SER A 164 -14.65 -12.95 4.92
CA SER A 164 -14.58 -12.26 6.21
C SER A 164 -15.90 -11.55 6.51
N ASP A 165 -16.31 -11.54 7.78
CA ASP A 165 -17.37 -10.69 8.31
C ASP A 165 -16.95 -9.20 8.37
N ARG A 166 -15.85 -8.85 7.70
CA ARG A 166 -15.20 -7.54 7.76
C ARG A 166 -15.77 -6.62 6.69
N ARG A 167 -16.29 -5.46 7.10
CA ARG A 167 -16.80 -4.37 6.26
C ARG A 167 -16.10 -3.07 6.64
N GLU A 168 -15.63 -2.33 5.65
CA GLU A 168 -14.99 -1.04 5.84
C GLU A 168 -15.95 0.06 5.38
N GLN A 169 -16.28 0.96 6.29
CA GLN A 169 -17.07 2.15 5.99
C GLN A 169 -16.13 3.34 5.90
N LEU A 170 -15.93 3.82 4.68
CA LEU A 170 -15.11 5.00 4.43
C LEU A 170 -15.73 6.26 5.02
N LEU A 171 -14.92 7.01 5.76
CA LEU A 171 -15.25 8.34 6.27
C LEU A 171 -14.66 9.42 5.36
N ASP A 172 -13.42 9.24 4.90
CA ASP A 172 -12.78 10.19 3.98
C ASP A 172 -11.62 9.54 3.21
N HIS A 173 -11.49 9.87 1.93
CA HIS A 173 -10.38 9.50 1.05
C HIS A 173 -9.58 10.75 0.58
N PHE A 174 -9.95 11.95 1.03
CA PHE A 174 -9.26 13.23 0.79
C PHE A 174 -9.15 13.72 -0.67
N GLU A 175 -9.62 12.96 -1.64
CA GLU A 175 -9.63 13.34 -3.07
C GLU A 175 -10.59 14.48 -3.45
N GLY A 176 -11.47 14.90 -2.53
CA GLY A 176 -12.34 16.06 -2.72
C GLY A 176 -11.69 17.39 -2.32
N ASP A 177 -12.48 18.46 -2.25
CA ASP A 177 -12.04 19.80 -1.83
C ASP A 177 -11.82 19.92 -0.29
N GLY A 178 -11.36 18.84 0.36
CA GLY A 178 -11.11 18.78 1.81
C GLY A 178 -12.34 18.50 2.68
N GLN A 179 -13.47 18.13 2.05
CA GLN A 179 -14.69 17.69 2.74
C GLN A 179 -14.75 16.16 2.79
N ALA A 180 -14.99 15.62 3.99
CA ALA A 180 -15.21 14.20 4.22
C ALA A 180 -16.56 13.73 3.66
N LEU A 181 -16.74 12.42 3.51
CA LEU A 181 -17.96 11.82 2.93
C LEU A 181 -19.21 12.07 3.79
N ASN A 182 -19.05 12.38 5.08
CA ASN A 182 -20.14 12.80 5.95
C ASN A 182 -20.53 14.28 5.80
N GLY A 183 -19.86 15.03 4.91
CA GLY A 183 -20.14 16.43 4.61
C GLY A 183 -19.54 17.43 5.60
N ASN A 184 -18.66 17.00 6.51
CA ASN A 184 -17.87 17.86 7.39
C ASN A 184 -16.48 18.13 6.81
N TYR A 185 -15.86 19.21 7.27
CA TYR A 185 -14.47 19.53 6.95
C TYR A 185 -13.56 19.10 8.09
N TRP A 186 -12.34 18.71 7.71
CA TRP A 186 -11.24 18.55 8.66
C TRP A 186 -10.77 19.90 9.16
N PHE A 187 -10.37 19.94 10.43
CA PHE A 187 -9.85 21.15 11.05
C PHE A 187 -8.72 20.83 12.01
N SER A 188 -7.76 21.75 12.09
CA SER A 188 -6.70 21.73 13.09
C SER A 188 -6.97 22.72 14.21
N PHE A 189 -6.53 22.39 15.43
CA PHE A 189 -6.60 23.30 16.57
C PHE A 189 -5.47 23.02 17.56
N ASP A 190 -5.12 24.01 18.36
CA ASP A 190 -4.00 23.99 19.29
C ASP A 190 -4.28 24.87 20.51
N ASP A 191 -3.36 24.87 21.47
CA ASP A 191 -3.47 25.54 22.77
C ASP A 191 -3.26 27.06 22.74
N ARG A 192 -3.00 27.68 21.58
CA ARG A 192 -2.76 29.14 21.48
C ARG A 192 -3.94 29.99 21.97
N PRO A 193 -5.21 29.64 21.69
CA PRO A 193 -6.35 30.36 22.25
C PRO A 193 -6.40 30.33 23.78
N ASP A 194 -5.78 29.32 24.40
CA ASP A 194 -5.70 29.15 25.86
C ASP A 194 -4.39 29.70 26.46
N GLY A 195 -3.61 30.46 25.68
CA GLY A 195 -2.34 31.05 26.11
C GLY A 195 -1.13 30.13 26.02
N GLY A 196 -1.28 28.97 25.36
CA GLY A 196 -0.18 28.07 25.03
C GLY A 196 0.66 28.55 23.83
N VAL A 197 1.71 27.80 23.53
CA VAL A 197 2.67 28.09 22.44
C VAL A 197 2.81 26.92 21.45
N SER A 198 1.96 25.91 21.55
CA SER A 198 1.89 24.83 20.57
C SER A 198 1.27 25.38 19.27
N SER A 199 1.42 24.67 18.16
CA SER A 199 0.80 25.07 16.90
C SER A 199 0.34 23.85 16.11
N ALA A 200 -0.78 24.02 15.40
CA ALA A 200 -1.33 23.05 14.47
C ALA A 200 -1.79 23.77 13.20
N SER A 201 -1.51 23.17 12.04
CA SER A 201 -2.11 23.56 10.77
C SER A 201 -2.40 22.33 9.93
N SER A 202 -3.52 22.32 9.21
CA SER A 202 -3.92 21.23 8.32
C SER A 202 -4.07 21.69 6.88
N GLY A 203 -3.81 20.78 5.93
CA GLY A 203 -4.05 21.02 4.51
C GLY A 203 -3.89 19.76 3.67
N LEU A 204 -4.52 19.77 2.49
CA LEU A 204 -4.34 18.71 1.50
C LEU A 204 -2.91 18.75 0.93
N ILE A 205 -2.33 17.57 0.75
CA ILE A 205 -1.03 17.33 0.11
C ILE A 205 -1.19 16.29 -0.99
N GLY A 206 -0.24 16.18 -1.92
CA GLY A 206 -0.19 15.10 -2.90
C GLY A 206 1.26 14.68 -3.22
N PRO A 207 1.50 13.41 -3.63
CA PRO A 207 0.52 12.33 -3.69
C PRO A 207 0.19 11.78 -2.29
N GLY A 208 -1.03 11.24 -2.15
CA GLY A 208 -1.43 10.50 -0.96
C GLY A 208 -0.93 9.04 -0.99
N ALA A 209 -1.57 8.16 -0.23
CA ALA A 209 -1.18 6.76 -0.14
C ALA A 209 -1.47 6.02 -1.46
N LEU A 210 -0.51 5.20 -1.91
CA LEU A 210 -0.66 4.33 -3.09
C LEU A 210 -1.04 5.07 -4.38
N ASP A 211 -0.44 6.24 -4.53
CA ASP A 211 -0.63 7.14 -5.67
C ASP A 211 -2.06 7.72 -5.77
N SER A 212 -2.79 7.81 -4.66
CA SER A 212 -3.97 8.67 -4.51
C SER A 212 -3.59 10.15 -4.76
N VAL A 213 -4.56 10.97 -5.19
CA VAL A 213 -4.28 12.36 -5.61
C VAL A 213 -3.90 13.20 -4.39
N HIS A 214 -4.65 13.05 -3.31
CA HIS A 214 -4.49 13.84 -2.10
C HIS A 214 -4.50 13.00 -0.82
N ALA A 215 -3.88 13.54 0.22
CA ALA A 215 -4.01 13.12 1.61
C ALA A 215 -4.11 14.36 2.52
N MET A 216 -4.53 14.18 3.77
CA MET A 216 -4.56 15.26 4.76
C MET A 216 -3.30 15.29 5.60
N ARG A 217 -2.57 16.42 5.54
CA ARG A 217 -1.42 16.68 6.42
C ARG A 217 -1.84 17.51 7.62
N LEU A 218 -1.41 17.08 8.81
CA LEU A 218 -1.24 17.91 10.00
C LEU A 218 0.23 18.30 10.12
N ASN A 219 0.54 19.60 10.14
CA ASN A 219 1.83 20.10 10.64
C ASN A 219 1.62 20.56 12.09
N TYR A 220 2.57 20.28 12.97
CA TYR A 220 2.45 20.67 14.37
C TYR A 220 3.78 21.00 15.05
N THR A 221 3.69 21.77 16.11
CA THR A 221 4.69 21.89 17.18
C THR A 221 3.96 21.73 18.51
N LEU A 222 4.33 20.76 19.34
CA LEU A 222 3.76 20.53 20.65
C LEU A 222 4.76 20.97 21.73
N SER A 223 4.35 21.93 22.56
CA SER A 223 5.18 22.43 23.66
C SER A 223 4.91 21.70 24.97
N ASP A 224 5.81 21.87 25.94
CA ASP A 224 5.65 21.46 27.34
C ASP A 224 5.49 22.67 28.29
N ALA A 225 5.27 23.86 27.72
CA ALA A 225 5.19 25.13 28.45
C ALA A 225 4.00 25.18 29.43
N THR A 226 2.96 24.38 29.21
CA THR A 226 1.81 24.27 30.10
C THR A 226 1.47 22.81 30.39
N ALA A 227 0.78 22.57 31.50
CA ALA A 227 0.31 21.22 31.86
C ALA A 227 -0.63 20.61 30.81
N ILE A 228 -1.31 21.44 30.02
CA ILE A 228 -2.38 21.06 29.09
C ILE A 228 -2.05 21.35 27.62
N SER A 229 -0.78 21.41 27.22
CA SER A 229 -0.44 21.72 25.84
C SER A 229 -0.98 20.71 24.82
N TYR A 230 -1.56 21.19 23.72
CA TYR A 230 -2.16 20.36 22.67
C TYR A 230 -2.03 20.96 21.27
N ALA A 231 -1.97 20.06 20.28
CA ALA A 231 -2.09 20.30 18.85
C ALA A 231 -2.85 19.10 18.26
N ALA A 232 -3.77 19.33 17.33
CA ALA A 232 -4.66 18.28 16.86
C ALA A 232 -5.13 18.50 15.42
N LEU A 233 -5.45 17.39 14.75
CA LEU A 233 -6.26 17.29 13.54
C LEU A 233 -7.55 16.53 13.87
N ALA A 234 -8.70 16.99 13.41
CA ALA A 234 -9.97 16.33 13.74
C ALA A 234 -11.04 16.39 12.65
N LEU A 235 -11.95 15.43 12.75
CA LEU A 235 -13.16 15.31 11.94
C LEU A 235 -14.38 15.08 12.84
N ASN A 236 -15.39 15.94 12.72
CA ASN A 236 -16.70 15.70 13.35
C ASN A 236 -17.43 14.57 12.61
N LEU A 237 -18.02 13.63 13.34
CA LEU A 237 -18.62 12.42 12.77
C LEU A 237 -20.00 12.67 12.13
N ASP A 238 -20.71 13.70 12.58
CA ASP A 238 -22.01 14.12 12.04
C ASP A 238 -22.02 15.63 11.77
N ARG A 239 -22.75 16.06 10.73
CA ARG A 239 -22.82 17.47 10.30
C ARG A 239 -23.46 18.40 11.34
N ASN A 240 -24.39 17.89 12.15
CA ASN A 240 -25.12 18.67 13.15
C ASN A 240 -24.65 18.37 14.58
N GLY A 241 -23.55 17.63 14.73
CA GLY A 241 -23.04 17.20 16.04
C GLY A 241 -23.88 16.10 16.69
N ALA A 242 -24.77 15.44 15.94
CA ALA A 242 -25.47 14.27 16.47
C ALA A 242 -24.46 13.14 16.75
N PRO A 243 -24.66 12.34 17.80
CA PRO A 243 -23.74 11.24 18.07
C PRO A 243 -23.83 10.14 17.01
N LEU A 244 -22.67 9.58 16.64
CA LEU A 244 -22.55 8.37 15.83
C LEU A 244 -22.25 7.18 16.76
N ASP A 245 -23.04 6.11 16.64
CA ASP A 245 -22.81 4.89 17.42
C ASP A 245 -21.63 4.11 16.81
N LEU A 246 -20.51 4.07 17.53
CA LEU A 246 -19.30 3.35 17.10
C LEU A 246 -19.22 1.91 17.63
N ARG A 247 -20.16 1.46 18.47
CA ARG A 247 -20.14 0.09 19.01
C ARG A 247 -20.21 -1.03 17.95
N PRO A 248 -20.86 -0.86 16.79
CA PRO A 248 -20.86 -1.88 15.74
C PRO A 248 -19.50 -2.09 15.07
N TYR A 249 -18.53 -1.19 15.28
CA TYR A 249 -17.21 -1.28 14.67
C TYR A 249 -16.19 -1.83 15.66
N ALA A 250 -15.19 -2.54 15.15
CA ALA A 250 -14.07 -3.04 15.95
C ALA A 250 -12.87 -2.09 15.93
N ALA A 251 -12.66 -1.32 14.86
CA ALA A 251 -11.49 -0.46 14.71
C ALA A 251 -11.74 0.80 13.87
N VAL A 252 -10.84 1.77 14.02
CA VAL A 252 -10.61 2.87 13.07
C VAL A 252 -9.39 2.51 12.23
N GLY A 253 -9.52 2.47 10.90
CA GLY A 253 -8.44 2.17 9.97
C GLY A 253 -8.07 3.38 9.13
N PHE A 254 -6.79 3.56 8.79
CA PHE A 254 -6.31 4.64 7.92
C PHE A 254 -4.89 4.37 7.42
N TRP A 255 -4.52 4.91 6.27
CA TRP A 255 -3.11 5.07 5.90
C TRP A 255 -2.51 6.23 6.69
N ALA A 256 -1.32 6.02 7.22
CA ALA A 256 -0.55 7.06 7.86
C ALA A 256 0.89 7.06 7.36
N ARG A 257 1.48 8.25 7.29
CA ARG A 257 2.93 8.42 7.36
C ARG A 257 3.26 9.68 8.16
N GLY A 258 4.48 9.77 8.66
CA GLY A 258 4.92 10.88 9.47
C GLY A 258 6.42 10.80 9.72
N THR A 259 6.84 11.31 10.87
CA THR A 259 8.25 11.36 11.26
C THR A 259 8.63 10.23 12.22
N ASN A 260 8.06 9.02 12.06
CA ASN A 260 8.14 7.92 13.05
C ASN A 260 7.72 8.34 14.47
N ALA A 261 6.89 9.39 14.58
CA ALA A 261 6.44 9.94 15.85
C ALA A 261 5.22 9.19 16.37
N ARG A 262 5.04 9.20 17.70
CA ARG A 262 3.83 8.67 18.33
C ARG A 262 2.70 9.66 18.21
N PHE A 263 1.54 9.16 17.79
CA PHE A 263 0.29 9.88 17.77
C PHE A 263 -0.75 9.15 18.59
N THR A 264 -1.80 9.86 18.97
CA THR A 264 -2.95 9.35 19.69
C THR A 264 -4.18 9.51 18.81
N VAL A 265 -4.87 8.40 18.53
CA VAL A 265 -6.24 8.46 18.01
C VAL A 265 -7.16 8.65 19.20
N MET A 266 -8.03 9.66 19.11
CA MET A 266 -8.98 10.01 20.14
C MET A 266 -10.40 9.99 19.59
N VAL A 267 -11.32 9.40 20.34
CA VAL A 267 -12.76 9.43 20.11
C VAL A 267 -13.40 10.27 21.22
N SER A 268 -13.94 11.42 20.86
CA SER A 268 -14.71 12.27 21.78
C SER A 268 -16.15 11.79 21.88
N SER A 269 -16.74 11.93 23.06
CA SER A 269 -18.16 11.65 23.28
C SER A 269 -18.88 12.92 23.72
N GLY A 270 -20.18 13.01 23.43
CA GLY A 270 -21.03 14.09 23.95
C GLY A 270 -21.28 14.02 25.47
N LEU A 271 -20.71 13.04 26.17
CA LEU A 271 -20.98 12.75 27.58
C LEU A 271 -19.83 13.13 28.53
N SER A 272 -18.63 13.38 27.99
CA SER A 272 -17.44 13.70 28.79
C SER A 272 -16.45 14.53 27.97
N ASP A 273 -15.76 15.45 28.64
CA ASP A 273 -14.66 16.23 28.07
C ASP A 273 -13.37 15.40 27.90
N GLU A 274 -13.32 14.20 28.50
CA GLU A 274 -12.20 13.28 28.36
C GLU A 274 -12.46 12.26 27.25
N PRO A 275 -11.71 12.29 26.14
CA PRO A 275 -11.88 11.35 25.05
C PRO A 275 -11.33 9.96 25.38
N LEU A 276 -11.89 8.96 24.70
CA LEU A 276 -11.32 7.61 24.59
C LEU A 276 -10.08 7.69 23.69
N ALA A 277 -8.94 7.19 24.13
CA ALA A 277 -7.66 7.37 23.43
C ALA A 277 -6.83 6.09 23.36
N SER A 278 -6.09 5.92 22.27
CA SER A 278 -5.04 4.90 22.11
C SER A 278 -3.92 5.45 21.22
N THR A 279 -2.68 5.03 21.48
CA THR A 279 -1.52 5.52 20.74
C THR A 279 -1.13 4.60 19.61
N PHE A 280 -0.65 5.17 18.51
CA PHE A 280 -0.01 4.48 17.40
C PHE A 280 1.27 5.20 17.00
N VAL A 281 2.14 4.55 16.24
CA VAL A 281 3.33 5.18 15.63
C VAL A 281 3.02 5.44 14.17
N ALA A 282 3.21 6.67 13.69
CA ALA A 282 3.05 6.99 12.28
C ALA A 282 4.36 6.65 11.53
N PRO A 283 4.37 5.66 10.61
CA PRO A 283 5.58 5.21 9.94
C PRO A 283 6.19 6.29 9.04
N GLY A 284 7.49 6.17 8.72
CA GLY A 284 8.17 7.12 7.82
C GLY A 284 7.65 7.11 6.38
N GLU A 285 7.21 5.94 5.93
CA GLU A 285 6.52 5.72 4.65
C GLU A 285 5.05 5.38 4.89
N TRP A 286 4.22 5.45 3.85
CA TRP A 286 2.79 5.09 3.95
C TRP A 286 2.60 3.66 4.47
N GLY A 287 1.94 3.54 5.63
CA GLY A 287 1.54 2.26 6.22
C GLY A 287 0.08 2.27 6.66
N TRP A 288 -0.58 1.13 6.56
CA TRP A 288 -1.94 0.95 7.06
C TRP A 288 -1.93 0.79 8.58
N VAL A 289 -2.72 1.60 9.27
CA VAL A 289 -2.87 1.59 10.72
C VAL A 289 -4.31 1.24 11.07
N GLU A 290 -4.48 0.25 11.94
CA GLU A 290 -5.77 -0.03 12.61
C GLU A 290 -5.62 0.21 14.09
N VAL A 291 -6.49 1.06 14.64
CA VAL A 291 -6.61 1.27 16.08
C VAL A 291 -7.88 0.56 16.56
N PRO A 292 -7.75 -0.59 17.25
CA PRO A 292 -8.90 -1.29 17.81
C PRO A 292 -9.63 -0.41 18.83
N LEU A 293 -10.94 -0.25 18.65
CA LEU A 293 -11.78 0.56 19.55
C LEU A 293 -11.78 0.02 20.98
N ASP A 294 -11.47 -1.27 21.18
CA ASP A 294 -11.35 -1.94 22.48
C ASP A 294 -10.03 -1.69 23.20
N THR A 295 -9.05 -1.06 22.55
CA THR A 295 -7.83 -0.56 23.18
C THR A 295 -7.96 0.86 23.70
N LEU A 296 -8.97 1.61 23.25
CA LEU A 296 -9.17 2.99 23.68
C LEU A 296 -9.50 3.08 25.18
N ARG A 297 -8.79 3.94 25.92
CA ARG A 297 -8.99 4.19 27.35
C ARG A 297 -9.11 5.70 27.62
N GLN A 298 -9.81 6.05 28.69
CA GLN A 298 -9.82 7.42 29.22
C GLN A 298 -8.73 7.59 30.29
N SER A 299 -8.40 8.84 30.59
CA SER A 299 -7.51 9.20 31.70
C SER A 299 -8.01 8.60 33.03
N PRO A 300 -7.12 8.01 33.85
CA PRO A 300 -7.51 7.44 35.14
C PRO A 300 -8.26 8.42 36.03
N GLY A 301 -9.39 8.00 36.61
CA GLY A 301 -10.21 8.80 37.52
C GLY A 301 -11.25 9.71 36.86
N LYS A 302 -11.39 9.68 35.53
CA LYS A 302 -12.41 10.43 34.77
C LYS A 302 -13.22 9.53 33.82
N GLU A 303 -13.24 8.23 34.08
CA GLU A 303 -13.85 7.23 33.22
C GLU A 303 -15.37 7.31 33.25
N ILE A 304 -15.98 7.32 32.08
CA ILE A 304 -17.39 6.96 31.87
C ILE A 304 -17.44 5.53 31.32
N ASP A 305 -18.64 4.94 31.28
CA ASP A 305 -18.80 3.63 30.65
C ASP A 305 -18.37 3.69 29.17
N ARG A 306 -17.43 2.82 28.79
CA ARG A 306 -16.86 2.81 27.43
C ARG A 306 -17.93 2.59 26.36
N ASN A 307 -18.92 1.74 26.62
CA ASN A 307 -19.98 1.50 25.65
C ASN A 307 -20.89 2.72 25.51
N GLN A 308 -21.16 3.45 26.59
CA GLN A 308 -21.88 4.73 26.53
C GLN A 308 -21.08 5.79 25.77
N ALA A 309 -19.77 5.88 25.99
CA ALA A 309 -18.89 6.78 25.27
C ALA A 309 -18.89 6.49 23.76
N LEU A 310 -18.74 5.22 23.37
CA LEU A 310 -18.76 4.80 21.96
C LEU A 310 -20.14 4.96 21.31
N ALA A 311 -21.23 4.76 22.06
CA ALA A 311 -22.60 5.00 21.56
C ALA A 311 -22.88 6.48 21.32
N ASN A 312 -22.08 7.38 21.91
CA ASN A 312 -22.27 8.83 21.84
C ASN A 312 -21.05 9.54 21.24
N ALA A 313 -20.34 8.89 20.30
CA ALA A 313 -19.14 9.46 19.71
C ALA A 313 -19.50 10.63 18.79
N THR A 314 -18.74 11.73 18.90
CA THR A 314 -19.02 12.97 18.14
C THR A 314 -17.87 13.36 17.21
N ARG A 315 -16.65 12.93 17.52
CA ARG A 315 -15.44 13.38 16.82
C ARG A 315 -14.32 12.35 16.91
N ILE A 316 -13.61 12.16 15.79
CA ILE A 316 -12.31 11.48 15.74
C ILE A 316 -11.21 12.54 15.65
N GLN A 317 -10.12 12.36 16.40
CA GLN A 317 -8.97 13.27 16.40
C GLN A 317 -7.65 12.51 16.36
N PHE A 318 -6.64 13.15 15.80
CA PHE A 318 -5.24 12.74 15.84
C PHE A 318 -4.44 13.79 16.59
N ARG A 319 -3.69 13.39 17.61
CA ARG A 319 -2.81 14.27 18.39
C ARG A 319 -1.41 13.72 18.49
N PRO A 320 -0.35 14.54 18.40
CA PRO A 320 0.98 14.11 18.81
C PRO A 320 0.96 13.65 20.28
N ALA A 321 1.57 12.52 20.57
CA ALA A 321 1.54 11.92 21.91
C ALA A 321 2.68 12.41 22.81
N ASP A 322 3.84 12.73 22.21
CA ASP A 322 5.05 13.08 22.94
C ASP A 322 5.22 14.60 22.99
N ARG A 323 5.67 15.13 24.13
CA ARG A 323 5.95 16.57 24.32
C ARG A 323 7.29 16.79 25.04
N PRO A 324 8.08 17.79 24.63
CA PRO A 324 7.90 18.61 23.44
C PRO A 324 8.20 17.83 22.15
N SER A 325 7.53 18.16 21.06
CA SER A 325 7.75 17.53 19.75
C SER A 325 7.33 18.44 18.60
N GLY A 326 7.70 18.09 17.37
CA GLY A 326 7.26 18.79 16.17
C GLY A 326 7.43 17.89 14.95
N GLY A 327 6.61 18.11 13.94
CA GLY A 327 6.64 17.31 12.73
C GLY A 327 5.34 17.35 11.96
N PHE A 328 5.05 16.26 11.26
CA PHE A 328 3.80 16.11 10.53
C PHE A 328 3.21 14.71 10.70
N LEU A 329 1.91 14.63 10.43
CA LEU A 329 1.17 13.39 10.20
C LEU A 329 0.39 13.56 8.91
N ASP A 330 0.63 12.68 7.95
CA ASP A 330 -0.23 12.53 6.79
C ASP A 330 -1.19 11.37 7.06
N VAL A 331 -2.48 11.59 6.81
CA VAL A 331 -3.54 10.59 6.92
C VAL A 331 -4.24 10.47 5.58
N ASP A 332 -4.51 9.23 5.17
CA ASP A 332 -5.27 8.93 3.97
C ASP A 332 -6.24 7.76 4.21
N ASP A 333 -7.31 7.66 3.42
CA ASP A 333 -8.39 6.66 3.49
C ASP A 333 -8.85 6.27 4.91
N LEU A 334 -9.43 7.22 5.65
CA LEU A 334 -9.97 6.96 6.98
C LEU A 334 -11.25 6.12 6.90
N VAL A 335 -11.27 4.94 7.52
CA VAL A 335 -12.41 4.00 7.55
C VAL A 335 -12.82 3.61 8.98
N LEU A 336 -14.09 3.21 9.15
CA LEU A 336 -14.58 2.46 10.30
C LEU A 336 -14.75 0.99 9.91
N ILE A 337 -14.23 0.07 10.72
CA ILE A 337 -14.18 -1.36 10.39
C ILE A 337 -15.20 -2.12 11.23
N ASN A 338 -16.19 -2.73 10.61
CA ASN A 338 -17.15 -3.65 11.22
C ASN A 338 -16.68 -5.09 10.96
N GLY A 339 -16.56 -5.94 11.98
CA GLY A 339 -15.90 -7.26 11.89
C GLY A 339 -14.55 -7.27 12.63
N ALA A 340 -13.85 -8.41 12.69
CA ALA A 340 -12.61 -8.52 13.48
C ALA A 340 -11.59 -7.43 13.08
N ALA A 341 -11.19 -6.61 14.06
CA ALA A 341 -10.04 -5.73 13.92
C ALA A 341 -8.85 -6.63 13.58
N GLN A 342 -8.11 -6.30 12.53
CA GLN A 342 -6.77 -6.85 12.45
C GLN A 342 -5.99 -6.14 13.56
N PRO A 343 -5.13 -6.83 14.34
CA PRO A 343 -4.15 -6.10 15.13
C PRO A 343 -3.49 -5.07 14.21
N THR A 344 -3.10 -3.91 14.76
CA THR A 344 -2.21 -2.99 14.03
C THR A 344 -1.17 -3.88 13.38
N VAL A 345 -1.11 -3.83 12.05
CA VAL A 345 -0.22 -4.67 11.29
C VAL A 345 1.19 -4.15 11.62
N GLN A 346 1.76 -4.66 12.73
CA GLN A 346 3.12 -5.18 12.70
C GLN A 346 3.11 -6.10 11.49
N ASP A 347 3.80 -5.67 10.47
CA ASP A 347 3.54 -6.06 9.09
C ASP A 347 3.47 -7.60 8.90
N THR A 348 2.29 -8.17 8.63
CA THR A 348 2.11 -9.58 8.22
C THR A 348 1.75 -9.70 6.75
N GLY A 349 2.05 -8.67 5.96
CA GLY A 349 1.85 -8.65 4.52
C GLY A 349 3.07 -9.10 3.74
N LEU A 350 3.64 -10.30 4.06
CA LEU A 350 4.22 -11.36 3.18
C LEU A 350 5.17 -12.28 3.95
N PRO A 351 5.47 -13.53 3.48
CA PRO A 351 5.76 -14.70 4.30
C PRO A 351 6.80 -14.32 5.32
N LEU A 352 6.32 -14.24 6.56
CA LEU A 352 7.18 -14.14 7.71
C LEU A 352 8.26 -15.21 7.53
N ILE A 353 9.50 -14.80 7.47
CA ILE A 353 10.63 -15.72 7.58
C ILE A 353 10.75 -16.02 9.07
N ASP A 354 10.84 -14.99 9.90
CA ASP A 354 10.91 -15.16 11.35
C ASP A 354 10.58 -13.85 12.10
N ASP A 355 9.75 -13.96 13.15
CA ASP A 355 9.49 -12.93 14.17
C ASP A 355 9.99 -13.38 15.56
N PHE A 356 10.56 -14.58 15.67
CA PHE A 356 11.11 -15.16 16.89
C PHE A 356 10.15 -15.29 18.08
N ASP A 357 8.86 -14.97 17.90
CA ASP A 357 7.88 -14.89 18.98
C ASP A 357 7.42 -16.25 19.49
N ASP A 358 7.68 -17.29 18.70
CA ASP A 358 7.52 -18.69 19.09
C ASP A 358 8.60 -19.17 20.08
N GLY A 359 9.62 -18.33 20.35
CA GLY A 359 10.65 -18.57 21.34
C GLY A 359 11.69 -19.59 20.91
N ASN A 360 11.88 -19.84 19.60
CA ASN A 360 12.96 -20.67 19.08
C ASN A 360 13.66 -20.03 17.87
N LEU A 361 14.63 -20.73 17.27
CA LEU A 361 15.42 -20.26 16.10
C LEU A 361 14.91 -20.84 14.78
N THR A 362 13.76 -21.51 14.79
CA THR A 362 13.16 -22.15 13.63
C THR A 362 12.30 -21.13 12.92
N THR A 363 12.62 -20.88 11.65
CA THR A 363 11.84 -20.01 10.78
C THR A 363 10.46 -20.60 10.50
N ALA A 364 9.54 -19.76 10.02
CA ALA A 364 8.25 -20.23 9.51
C ALA A 364 8.36 -21.15 8.28
N LEU A 365 9.55 -21.24 7.67
CA LEU A 365 9.88 -22.14 6.56
C LEU A 365 10.40 -23.52 7.05
N ASN A 366 10.39 -23.75 8.37
CA ASN A 366 10.90 -24.96 9.01
C ASN A 366 12.38 -25.21 8.70
N THR A 367 13.15 -24.11 8.65
CA THR A 367 14.61 -24.08 8.61
C THR A 367 15.10 -23.40 9.89
N GLU A 368 16.38 -23.48 10.23
CA GLU A 368 16.89 -22.92 11.48
C GLU A 368 17.92 -21.82 11.22
N TRP A 369 17.89 -20.74 12.01
CA TRP A 369 18.94 -19.74 12.01
C TRP A 369 20.26 -20.34 12.47
N PHE A 370 21.33 -20.00 11.77
CA PHE A 370 22.67 -20.51 12.03
C PHE A 370 23.69 -19.38 12.04
N THR A 371 24.83 -19.62 12.69
CA THR A 371 26.04 -18.81 12.57
C THR A 371 27.17 -19.65 11.98
N TYR A 372 28.07 -19.01 11.25
CA TYR A 372 29.26 -19.64 10.68
C TYR A 372 30.46 -18.72 10.90
N ASP A 373 31.65 -19.30 11.05
CA ASP A 373 32.89 -18.57 11.29
C ASP A 373 34.09 -19.29 10.64
N ASP A 374 35.26 -18.67 10.74
CA ASP A 374 36.51 -19.13 10.14
C ASP A 374 37.25 -20.22 10.94
N ARG A 375 36.68 -20.74 12.04
CA ARG A 375 37.40 -21.63 12.96
C ARG A 375 37.73 -22.98 12.35
N ASP A 376 36.83 -23.51 11.52
CA ASP A 376 37.05 -24.76 10.79
C ASP A 376 38.17 -24.62 9.73
N GLU A 377 38.52 -23.39 9.36
CA GLU A 377 39.64 -23.04 8.48
C GLU A 377 40.88 -22.56 9.26
N GLY A 378 40.92 -22.73 10.58
CA GLY A 378 42.05 -22.35 11.44
C GLY A 378 42.06 -20.87 11.87
N GLY A 379 40.99 -20.13 11.58
CA GLY A 379 40.72 -18.79 12.11
C GLY A 379 40.33 -18.81 13.59
N GLY A 380 40.07 -17.63 14.15
CA GLY A 380 39.73 -17.51 15.57
C GLY A 380 38.52 -16.63 15.85
N SER A 381 37.76 -16.26 14.82
CA SER A 381 36.53 -15.51 14.96
C SER A 381 35.48 -16.34 15.71
N THR A 382 34.54 -15.69 16.39
CA THR A 382 33.52 -16.37 17.20
C THR A 382 32.17 -15.68 17.05
N GLY A 383 31.10 -16.45 16.83
CA GLY A 383 29.72 -15.97 16.79
C GLY A 383 28.80 -16.71 17.76
N GLU A 384 27.76 -16.02 18.24
CA GLU A 384 26.72 -16.60 19.09
C GLU A 384 25.35 -16.02 18.72
N LEU A 385 24.34 -16.89 18.67
CA LEU A 385 22.93 -16.56 18.53
C LEU A 385 22.21 -16.80 19.85
N ALA A 386 21.35 -15.86 20.26
CA ALA A 386 20.49 -16.00 21.42
C ALA A 386 19.18 -15.26 21.21
N LEU A 387 18.07 -15.83 21.70
CA LEU A 387 16.81 -15.11 21.78
C LEU A 387 16.82 -14.15 22.96
N VAL A 388 16.28 -12.96 22.73
CA VAL A 388 16.20 -11.89 23.73
C VAL A 388 14.82 -11.24 23.70
N SER A 389 14.45 -10.54 24.78
CA SER A 389 13.19 -9.82 24.92
C SER A 389 13.43 -8.43 25.50
N PRO A 390 12.68 -7.38 25.11
CA PRO A 390 11.65 -7.38 24.06
C PRO A 390 12.25 -7.33 22.65
N GLY A 391 11.47 -7.75 21.65
CA GLY A 391 11.84 -7.57 20.24
C GLY A 391 11.39 -6.20 19.69
N ALA A 392 11.36 -6.08 18.36
CA ALA A 392 10.96 -4.89 17.63
C ALA A 392 9.43 -4.73 17.62
N ASN A 393 8.96 -3.48 17.48
CA ASN A 393 7.55 -3.15 17.23
C ASN A 393 6.50 -3.72 18.21
N GLY A 394 6.92 -4.22 19.38
CA GLY A 394 6.03 -4.83 20.37
C GLY A 394 6.02 -6.36 20.39
N SER A 395 6.86 -7.01 19.57
CA SER A 395 7.09 -8.46 19.61
C SER A 395 7.66 -8.91 20.96
N ARG A 396 7.38 -10.16 21.30
CA ARG A 396 7.80 -10.78 22.55
C ARG A 396 9.32 -11.04 22.55
N SER A 397 9.88 -11.45 21.43
CA SER A 397 11.28 -11.87 21.33
C SER A 397 11.94 -11.36 20.04
N ALA A 398 13.27 -11.37 20.02
CA ALA A 398 14.08 -11.11 18.83
C ALA A 398 15.35 -11.96 18.87
N LEU A 399 16.02 -12.09 17.72
CA LEU A 399 17.34 -12.70 17.63
C LEU A 399 18.43 -11.68 17.99
N ARG A 400 19.35 -12.07 18.87
CA ARG A 400 20.62 -11.38 19.09
C ARG A 400 21.76 -12.20 18.49
N PHE A 401 22.47 -11.59 17.54
CA PHE A 401 23.73 -12.06 17.01
C PHE A 401 24.88 -11.24 17.58
N ARG A 402 25.86 -11.88 18.21
CA ARG A 402 27.06 -11.20 18.71
C ARG A 402 28.31 -12.00 18.40
N GLY A 403 29.45 -11.35 18.38
CA GLY A 403 30.69 -12.04 18.11
C GLY A 403 31.93 -11.15 18.13
N ALA A 404 33.02 -11.72 17.64
CA ALA A 404 34.32 -11.06 17.53
C ALA A 404 35.08 -11.65 16.34
N PHE A 405 35.70 -10.80 15.52
CA PHE A 405 36.66 -11.24 14.51
C PHE A 405 38.04 -11.35 15.15
N TYR A 406 38.75 -12.43 14.87
CA TYR A 406 40.10 -12.62 15.37
C TYR A 406 40.98 -13.33 14.35
N ASN A 407 42.15 -12.75 14.08
CA ASN A 407 43.11 -13.27 13.11
C ASN A 407 44.53 -13.20 13.69
N GLN A 408 45.01 -14.33 14.19
CA GLN A 408 46.36 -14.47 14.74
C GLN A 408 47.35 -15.13 13.76
N TRP A 409 46.89 -15.78 12.69
CA TRP A 409 47.74 -16.65 11.84
C TRP A 409 47.79 -16.30 10.35
N GLY A 410 47.11 -15.25 9.89
CA GLY A 410 47.15 -14.81 8.50
C GLY A 410 46.14 -15.57 7.63
N GLY A 411 45.18 -14.83 7.09
CA GLY A 411 43.98 -15.30 6.38
C GLY A 411 42.93 -14.20 6.41
N GLU A 412 41.94 -14.20 5.53
CA GLU A 412 40.85 -13.22 5.59
C GLU A 412 39.75 -13.74 6.54
N PRO A 413 39.55 -13.15 7.73
CA PRO A 413 38.59 -13.69 8.69
C PRO A 413 37.16 -13.45 8.21
N PHE A 414 36.28 -14.44 8.44
CA PHE A 414 34.87 -14.39 8.08
C PHE A 414 34.00 -14.91 9.23
N LEU A 415 32.83 -14.29 9.38
CA LEU A 415 31.84 -14.61 10.40
C LEU A 415 30.49 -14.01 9.98
N GLY A 416 29.41 -14.75 10.15
CA GLY A 416 28.06 -14.28 9.83
C GLY A 416 26.95 -15.09 10.48
N THR A 417 25.73 -14.65 10.28
CA THR A 417 24.50 -15.35 10.66
C THR A 417 23.54 -15.40 9.49
N GLY A 418 22.63 -16.36 9.46
CA GLY A 418 21.61 -16.39 8.42
C GLY A 418 20.58 -17.48 8.63
N ALA A 419 19.65 -17.58 7.68
CA ALA A 419 18.64 -18.62 7.65
C ALA A 419 18.50 -19.17 6.22
N PRO A 420 18.41 -20.50 6.05
CA PRO A 420 18.03 -21.08 4.78
C PRO A 420 16.58 -20.69 4.44
N LEU A 421 16.31 -20.39 3.17
CA LEU A 421 14.96 -20.09 2.68
C LEU A 421 14.23 -21.35 2.18
N ALA A 422 14.93 -22.48 2.13
CA ALA A 422 14.37 -23.79 1.82
C ALA A 422 15.22 -24.88 2.51
N PRO A 423 14.69 -26.11 2.68
CA PRO A 423 15.47 -27.24 3.17
C PRO A 423 16.69 -27.55 2.29
N ASP A 424 17.67 -28.24 2.86
CA ASP A 424 18.92 -28.59 2.18
C ASP A 424 18.70 -29.22 0.78
N GLY A 425 19.42 -28.68 -0.21
CA GLY A 425 19.31 -29.11 -1.61
C GLY A 425 18.10 -28.58 -2.36
N GLN A 426 17.23 -27.79 -1.71
CA GLN A 426 16.12 -27.08 -2.34
C GLN A 426 16.42 -25.59 -2.47
N THR A 427 15.55 -24.88 -3.21
CA THR A 427 15.65 -23.44 -3.43
C THR A 427 14.29 -22.78 -3.29
N PHE A 428 14.30 -21.50 -2.95
CA PHE A 428 13.13 -20.64 -2.84
C PHE A 428 13.08 -19.64 -4.00
N ASP A 429 11.91 -19.47 -4.61
CA ASP A 429 11.71 -18.51 -5.70
C ASP A 429 11.18 -17.18 -5.15
N LEU A 430 11.98 -16.11 -5.27
CA LEU A 430 11.63 -14.75 -4.89
C LEU A 430 10.98 -13.94 -6.03
N SER A 431 10.67 -14.52 -7.19
CA SER A 431 10.21 -13.78 -8.37
C SER A 431 8.91 -13.00 -8.17
N ASP A 432 8.04 -13.48 -7.27
CA ASP A 432 6.79 -12.79 -6.92
C ASP A 432 6.99 -11.63 -5.94
N TYR A 433 8.17 -11.54 -5.32
CA TYR A 433 8.49 -10.60 -4.25
C TYR A 433 9.31 -9.42 -4.79
N LYS A 434 9.12 -8.25 -4.19
CA LYS A 434 9.79 -7.00 -4.55
C LYS A 434 10.74 -6.48 -3.48
N THR A 435 10.52 -6.83 -2.22
CA THR A 435 11.20 -6.22 -1.07
C THR A 435 11.43 -7.24 0.04
N ILE A 436 12.52 -7.11 0.81
CA ILE A 436 12.73 -7.80 2.08
C ILE A 436 12.48 -6.79 3.19
N ARG A 437 11.58 -7.09 4.13
CA ARG A 437 11.44 -6.33 5.37
C ARG A 437 12.27 -6.98 6.47
N ILE A 438 12.98 -6.17 7.24
CA ILE A 438 13.74 -6.64 8.40
C ILE A 438 13.83 -5.52 9.44
N SER A 439 13.52 -5.83 10.69
CA SER A 439 13.82 -4.94 11.82
C SER A 439 15.20 -5.27 12.38
N ILE A 440 16.07 -4.27 12.46
CA ILE A 440 17.41 -4.42 13.05
C ILE A 440 17.69 -3.38 14.12
N LYS A 441 18.54 -3.73 15.07
CA LYS A 441 19.17 -2.78 15.99
C LYS A 441 20.67 -3.05 16.00
N PRO A 442 21.45 -2.31 15.19
CA PRO A 442 22.90 -2.50 15.11
C PRO A 442 23.60 -1.81 16.29
N ASP A 443 24.84 -2.20 16.55
CA ASP A 443 25.80 -1.41 17.30
C ASP A 443 26.52 -0.39 16.39
N SER A 444 27.67 0.11 16.80
CA SER A 444 28.48 1.06 16.02
C SER A 444 29.07 0.51 14.70
N HIS A 445 28.85 -0.77 14.38
CA HIS A 445 29.41 -1.43 13.21
C HIS A 445 28.43 -1.51 12.04
N ARG A 446 28.97 -1.62 10.83
CA ARG A 446 28.16 -1.80 9.64
C ARG A 446 27.90 -3.27 9.36
N TYR A 447 26.70 -3.55 8.87
CA TYR A 447 26.25 -4.89 8.53
C TYR A 447 25.81 -4.95 7.08
N ARG A 448 25.90 -6.12 6.47
CA ARG A 448 25.44 -6.37 5.10
C ARG A 448 24.42 -7.48 5.10
N LEU A 449 23.29 -7.27 4.43
CA LEU A 449 22.39 -8.34 4.02
C LEU A 449 22.85 -8.87 2.67
N GLN A 450 22.93 -10.19 2.56
CA GLN A 450 23.31 -10.92 1.37
C GLN A 450 22.26 -12.00 1.08
N ILE A 451 21.92 -12.18 -0.19
CA ILE A 451 21.10 -13.28 -0.66
C ILE A 451 21.97 -14.27 -1.43
N ASN A 452 21.84 -15.55 -1.14
CA ASN A 452 22.61 -16.60 -1.79
C ASN A 452 21.75 -17.32 -2.83
N SER A 453 22.16 -17.29 -4.09
CA SER A 453 21.51 -18.03 -5.17
C SER A 453 22.30 -19.29 -5.50
N ALA A 454 21.60 -20.41 -5.67
CA ALA A 454 22.19 -21.68 -6.13
C ALA A 454 22.78 -21.57 -7.56
N LEU A 455 22.35 -20.56 -8.32
CA LEU A 455 22.84 -20.29 -9.67
C LEU A 455 24.22 -19.65 -9.68
N ILE A 456 24.57 -18.93 -8.61
CA ILE A 456 25.83 -18.20 -8.49
C ILE A 456 26.84 -19.10 -7.79
N LYS A 457 27.91 -19.44 -8.52
CA LYS A 457 29.08 -20.11 -7.96
C LYS A 457 30.06 -19.05 -7.46
N ASP A 458 30.88 -19.43 -6.48
CA ASP A 458 31.90 -18.58 -5.86
C ASP A 458 31.34 -17.39 -5.04
N ARG A 459 32.17 -16.40 -4.72
CA ARG A 459 31.85 -15.33 -3.74
C ARG A 459 30.95 -14.22 -4.29
N ASN A 460 30.39 -14.38 -5.49
CA ASN A 460 29.75 -13.31 -6.26
C ASN A 460 28.25 -13.13 -6.05
N GLN A 461 27.82 -13.35 -4.82
CA GLN A 461 26.43 -13.24 -4.40
C GLN A 461 25.94 -11.78 -4.46
N TYR A 462 24.65 -11.57 -4.25
CA TYR A 462 24.05 -10.24 -4.22
C TYR A 462 23.86 -9.77 -2.78
N GLY A 463 24.06 -8.48 -2.53
CA GLY A 463 23.80 -7.92 -1.21
C GLY A 463 23.74 -6.41 -1.19
N ILE A 464 23.49 -5.88 0.01
CA ILE A 464 23.40 -4.46 0.30
C ILE A 464 23.84 -4.21 1.73
N THR A 465 24.55 -3.09 1.95
CA THR A 465 24.85 -2.62 3.30
C THR A 465 23.56 -2.16 3.97
N LEU A 466 23.31 -2.65 5.18
CA LEU A 466 22.20 -2.23 6.02
C LEU A 466 22.55 -0.87 6.63
N ASP A 467 21.76 0.13 6.28
CA ASP A 467 21.90 1.49 6.80
C ASP A 467 20.84 1.73 7.88
N ALA A 468 21.28 1.69 9.14
CA ALA A 468 20.44 1.93 10.30
C ALA A 468 21.28 2.57 11.44
N PRO A 469 20.70 3.50 12.22
CA PRO A 469 21.38 4.11 13.35
C PRO A 469 21.68 3.10 14.45
N GLU A 470 22.82 3.29 15.11
CA GLU A 470 23.26 2.49 16.25
C GLU A 470 22.25 2.55 17.41
N GLY A 471 22.04 1.41 18.06
CA GLY A 471 21.38 1.32 19.37
C GLY A 471 19.85 1.38 19.35
N GLU A 472 19.21 1.61 18.20
CA GLU A 472 17.75 1.70 18.06
C GLU A 472 17.19 0.67 17.07
N TRP A 473 15.96 0.19 17.34
CA TRP A 473 15.23 -0.66 16.41
C TRP A 473 14.80 0.13 15.17
N ASN A 474 15.12 -0.40 14.00
CA ASN A 474 14.81 0.19 12.71
C ASN A 474 14.25 -0.87 11.76
N THR A 475 13.05 -0.64 11.25
CA THR A 475 12.45 -1.50 10.22
C THR A 475 12.89 -1.01 8.84
N LEU A 476 13.68 -1.84 8.16
CA LEU A 476 14.16 -1.59 6.81
C LEU A 476 13.27 -2.32 5.81
N TYR A 477 12.88 -1.61 4.75
CA TYR A 477 12.27 -2.18 3.55
C TYR A 477 13.32 -2.13 2.45
N ILE A 478 13.87 -3.28 2.06
CA ILE A 478 14.98 -3.41 1.13
C ILE A 478 14.42 -3.92 -0.21
N PRO A 479 14.20 -3.04 -1.21
CA PRO A 479 13.78 -3.48 -2.53
C PRO A 479 14.84 -4.41 -3.13
N LEU A 480 14.44 -5.58 -3.62
CA LEU A 480 15.34 -6.57 -4.23
C LEU A 480 16.16 -5.94 -5.36
N LYS A 481 15.57 -5.01 -6.12
CA LYS A 481 16.23 -4.27 -7.20
C LYS A 481 17.44 -3.42 -6.77
N LEU A 482 17.65 -3.17 -5.47
CA LEU A 482 18.80 -2.43 -4.95
C LEU A 482 20.00 -3.31 -4.62
N LEU A 483 19.83 -4.63 -4.62
CA LEU A 483 20.93 -5.55 -4.35
C LEU A 483 21.96 -5.48 -5.46
N THR A 484 23.23 -5.37 -5.10
CA THR A 484 24.35 -5.33 -6.06
C THR A 484 25.25 -6.56 -5.91
N PRO A 485 25.94 -6.97 -6.98
CA PRO A 485 26.97 -8.02 -6.88
C PRO A 485 28.04 -7.64 -5.86
N LEU A 486 28.48 -8.60 -5.05
CA LEU A 486 29.43 -8.35 -3.96
C LEU A 486 30.90 -8.27 -4.41
N ASN A 487 31.28 -8.86 -5.56
CA ASN A 487 32.57 -8.60 -6.20
C ASN A 487 32.34 -8.19 -7.67
N ALA A 488 32.56 -6.92 -7.97
CA ALA A 488 32.29 -6.35 -9.30
C ALA A 488 33.36 -6.71 -10.37
N ASP A 489 34.42 -7.44 -9.98
CA ASP A 489 35.60 -7.68 -10.80
C ASP A 489 35.55 -9.00 -11.62
N ASP A 490 34.52 -9.84 -11.44
CA ASP A 490 34.34 -11.10 -12.17
C ASP A 490 33.41 -10.96 -13.40
N GLU A 491 33.67 -11.77 -14.43
CA GLU A 491 32.95 -11.76 -15.72
C GLU A 491 31.43 -11.94 -15.54
N GLN A 492 30.68 -10.88 -15.90
CA GLN A 492 29.21 -10.78 -16.03
C GLN A 492 28.37 -11.53 -14.96
N PRO A 493 27.93 -10.84 -13.89
CA PRO A 493 27.05 -11.45 -12.89
C PRO A 493 25.74 -11.94 -13.53
N ILE A 494 25.26 -13.10 -13.07
CA ILE A 494 23.95 -13.64 -13.42
C ILE A 494 22.91 -12.57 -13.13
N ASP A 495 22.02 -12.30 -14.08
CA ASP A 495 20.95 -11.32 -13.92
C ASP A 495 20.21 -11.49 -12.59
N LEU A 496 20.06 -10.41 -11.84
CA LEU A 496 19.47 -10.44 -10.50
C LEU A 496 18.08 -11.09 -10.48
N LYS A 497 17.26 -10.84 -11.52
CA LYS A 497 15.92 -11.46 -11.60
C LYS A 497 16.02 -12.97 -11.76
N LEU A 498 17.01 -13.45 -12.52
CA LEU A 498 17.30 -14.88 -12.64
C LEU A 498 17.89 -15.46 -11.35
N ALA A 499 18.83 -14.75 -10.69
CA ALA A 499 19.36 -15.15 -9.39
C ALA A 499 18.26 -15.30 -8.33
N CYS A 500 17.23 -14.46 -8.42
CA CYS A 500 16.05 -14.50 -7.54
C CYS A 500 15.17 -15.76 -7.70
N THR A 501 15.34 -16.57 -8.72
CA THR A 501 14.51 -17.77 -8.94
C THR A 501 14.93 -18.97 -8.09
N GLN A 502 16.15 -18.96 -7.55
CA GLN A 502 16.75 -20.12 -6.90
C GLN A 502 17.57 -19.72 -5.66
N LEU A 503 16.93 -19.07 -4.70
CA LEU A 503 17.60 -18.70 -3.44
C LEU A 503 17.78 -19.88 -2.50
N GLN A 504 18.89 -19.88 -1.79
CA GLN A 504 19.21 -20.85 -0.75
C GLN A 504 19.09 -20.24 0.64
N SER A 505 19.58 -19.00 0.84
CA SER A 505 19.63 -18.39 2.17
C SER A 505 19.69 -16.86 2.12
N ILE A 506 19.30 -16.25 3.24
CA ILE A 506 19.71 -14.89 3.59
C ILE A 506 20.85 -14.95 4.60
N ILE A 507 21.84 -14.07 4.44
CA ILE A 507 23.02 -13.98 5.30
C ILE A 507 23.22 -12.53 5.74
N ILE A 508 23.56 -12.33 7.00
CA ILE A 508 23.95 -11.04 7.56
C ILE A 508 25.38 -11.12 8.08
N THR A 509 26.22 -10.19 7.63
CA THR A 509 27.67 -10.17 7.92
C THR A 509 28.10 -8.80 8.44
N PRO A 510 28.85 -8.72 9.55
CA PRO A 510 29.52 -7.48 9.96
C PRO A 510 30.66 -7.15 8.98
N LEU A 511 30.67 -5.92 8.46
CA LEU A 511 31.58 -5.51 7.38
C LEU A 511 32.96 -5.08 7.88
N ASP A 512 33.00 -4.38 9.03
CA ASP A 512 34.22 -3.73 9.51
C ASP A 512 35.15 -4.67 10.31
N LYS A 513 34.82 -5.98 10.33
CA LYS A 513 35.55 -7.06 11.01
C LYS A 513 35.97 -6.69 12.45
N PRO A 514 35.03 -6.27 13.31
CA PRO A 514 35.35 -5.70 14.60
C PRO A 514 35.79 -6.75 15.63
N ALA A 515 36.58 -6.32 16.62
CA ALA A 515 37.00 -7.16 17.75
C ALA A 515 35.84 -7.54 18.69
N ALA A 516 34.71 -6.83 18.60
CA ALA A 516 33.45 -7.19 19.25
C ALA A 516 32.30 -6.56 18.45
N PHE A 517 31.18 -7.25 18.31
CA PHE A 517 29.97 -6.66 17.77
C PHE A 517 28.70 -7.28 18.35
N GLN A 518 27.58 -6.60 18.15
CA GLN A 518 26.25 -7.06 18.45
C GLN A 518 25.20 -6.45 17.51
N LEU A 519 24.36 -7.32 16.96
CA LEU A 519 23.21 -6.99 16.13
C LEU A 519 21.98 -7.67 16.70
N PHE A 520 20.86 -6.96 16.76
CA PHE A 520 19.56 -7.58 16.96
C PHE A 520 18.77 -7.59 15.66
N ILE A 521 18.01 -8.65 15.43
CA ILE A 521 17.23 -8.91 14.21
C ILE A 521 15.83 -9.37 14.63
N ASP A 522 14.81 -8.85 13.96
CA ASP A 522 13.42 -9.21 14.18
C ASP A 522 12.56 -8.93 12.92
N ASP A 523 11.30 -9.36 12.92
CA ASP A 523 10.29 -9.05 11.91
C ASP A 523 10.78 -9.28 10.45
N VAL A 524 11.50 -10.39 10.22
CA VAL A 524 12.07 -10.71 8.90
C VAL A 524 10.97 -11.24 8.00
N SER A 525 10.70 -10.57 6.88
CA SER A 525 9.67 -11.00 5.94
C SER A 525 10.04 -10.66 4.49
N LEU A 526 9.41 -11.34 3.55
CA LEU A 526 9.40 -10.90 2.15
C LEU A 526 8.19 -9.95 1.95
N VAL A 527 8.18 -9.13 0.89
CA VAL A 527 7.10 -8.20 0.48
C VAL A 527 6.99 -8.18 -1.07
N ARG A 528 5.80 -8.06 -1.68
CA ARG A 528 5.44 -8.33 -3.11
C ARG A 528 5.12 -7.04 -3.85
#